data_AF-A0A516Q0Y3-F1
#
_entry.id   AF-A0A516Q0Y3-F1
#
_cell.length_a   1.000
_cell.length_b   1.000
_cell.length_c   1.000
_cell.angle_alpha   90.00
_cell.angle_beta   90.00
_cell.angle_gamma   90.00
#
_symmetry.space_group_name_H-M   'P 1'
#
loop_
_entity.id
_entity.type
_entity.pdbx_description
1 polymer ?
#
loop_
_entity_poly.entity_id
_entity_poly.type
_entity_poly.pdbx_seq_one_letter_code
_entity_poly.pdbx_strand_id
1 'polypeptide(L)'
;MNDQATDLQTGADEAPADAGPRYQRFDCTDPQDRAAIGAAANAARHAVEAGECVVLPTDTVYGIGADAYNAEAVQRLLDAKGRGRDMPPPVLIADPGVLKALTSDVPESAQKLVTELWPGALTIICTAHSSLRMDLGETRGTVAVRVPDHPLTRELLRQTGPMAVSSANRTGRPSAVSCDDAIDQLGDSVAVYLDAGEVSGTSGKPSTMIDFTVKETGQILRRGALDLDLLRQYLPDIEDLSGEPEPEPTYTVEQLRARHTLQPPVKDGSAG
;
A
#
# COMPACT_ATOMS: atom_id res chain seq x y z
N MET A 1 -63.25 14.64 36.12
CA MET A 1 -63.20 13.57 35.11
C MET A 1 -63.02 14.22 33.75
N ASN A 2 -61.77 14.34 33.30
CA ASN A 2 -61.39 14.16 31.91
C ASN A 2 -59.86 14.07 31.87
N ASP A 3 -59.38 12.83 31.85
CA ASP A 3 -58.03 12.45 31.44
C ASP A 3 -57.88 12.73 29.95
N GLN A 4 -56.86 13.48 29.58
CA GLN A 4 -56.30 13.50 28.23
C GLN A 4 -54.79 13.50 28.38
N ALA A 5 -54.22 12.29 28.39
CA ALA A 5 -52.80 12.05 28.23
C ALA A 5 -52.37 12.60 26.87
N THR A 6 -51.36 13.47 26.86
CA THR A 6 -50.74 13.96 25.64
C THR A 6 -49.65 12.97 25.25
N ASP A 7 -49.89 12.24 24.17
CA ASP A 7 -48.94 11.31 23.55
C ASP A 7 -47.67 12.06 23.12
N LEU A 8 -46.54 11.64 23.68
CA LEU A 8 -45.19 11.94 23.21
C LEU A 8 -44.92 11.04 22.00
N GLN A 9 -45.20 11.54 20.81
CA GLN A 9 -44.72 10.90 19.57
C GLN A 9 -43.31 11.42 19.28
N THR A 10 -42.32 10.73 19.84
CA THR A 10 -40.93 10.81 19.37
C THR A 10 -40.88 10.18 17.97
N GLY A 11 -40.92 11.00 16.94
CA GLY A 11 -40.53 10.59 15.59
C GLY A 11 -39.04 10.24 15.61
N ALA A 12 -38.74 8.97 15.83
CA ALA A 12 -37.46 8.42 15.46
C ALA A 12 -37.38 8.50 13.94
N ASP A 13 -36.46 9.33 13.46
CA ASP A 13 -36.08 9.43 12.07
C ASP A 13 -35.47 8.07 11.66
N GLU A 14 -36.31 7.15 11.21
CA GLU A 14 -35.89 5.88 10.61
C GLU A 14 -35.19 6.22 9.30
N ALA A 15 -33.85 6.24 9.35
CA ALA A 15 -33.02 6.30 8.15
C ALA A 15 -33.48 5.18 7.18
N PRO A 16 -33.64 5.48 5.88
CA PRO A 16 -34.22 4.53 4.94
C PRO A 16 -33.32 3.31 4.81
N ALA A 17 -33.82 2.16 5.26
CA ALA A 17 -33.20 0.86 5.12
C ALA A 17 -33.41 0.33 3.69
N ASP A 18 -32.68 0.88 2.71
CA ASP A 18 -32.22 0.23 1.46
C ASP A 18 -31.60 1.30 0.53
N ALA A 19 -30.59 2.02 1.01
CA ALA A 19 -29.65 2.66 0.10
C ALA A 19 -28.68 1.55 -0.31
N GLY A 20 -28.64 1.22 -1.60
CA GLY A 20 -27.75 0.19 -2.15
C GLY A 20 -26.27 0.41 -1.80
N PRO A 21 -25.35 -0.44 -2.31
CA PRO A 21 -23.95 -0.38 -1.94
C PRO A 21 -23.38 1.04 -2.10
N ARG A 22 -22.61 1.51 -1.11
CA ARG A 22 -22.00 2.86 -1.15
C ARG A 22 -20.74 2.92 -2.01
N TYR A 23 -20.52 1.89 -2.82
CA TYR A 23 -19.37 1.72 -3.69
C TYR A 23 -19.79 1.52 -5.15
N GLN A 24 -18.89 1.83 -6.06
CA GLN A 24 -19.05 1.57 -7.49
C GLN A 24 -18.10 0.45 -7.92
N ARG A 25 -18.60 -0.52 -8.70
CA ARG A 25 -17.78 -1.56 -9.34
C ARG A 25 -17.67 -1.25 -10.84
N PHE A 26 -16.46 -1.32 -11.37
CA PHE A 26 -16.17 -1.16 -12.78
C PHE A 26 -15.63 -2.46 -13.35
N ASP A 27 -16.30 -3.00 -14.37
CA ASP A 27 -15.81 -4.14 -15.13
C ASP A 27 -14.63 -3.70 -16.01
N CYS A 28 -13.47 -4.27 -15.71
CA CYS A 28 -12.18 -4.06 -16.37
C CYS A 28 -11.63 -5.38 -16.92
N THR A 29 -12.48 -6.40 -17.10
CA THR A 29 -12.06 -7.75 -17.52
C THR A 29 -11.59 -7.81 -18.98
N ASP A 30 -12.09 -6.92 -19.84
CA ASP A 30 -11.58 -6.73 -21.20
C ASP A 30 -10.55 -5.58 -21.23
N PRO A 31 -9.23 -5.88 -21.27
CA PRO A 31 -8.21 -4.84 -21.35
C PRO A 31 -8.21 -4.06 -22.67
N GLN A 32 -8.95 -4.50 -23.70
CA GLN A 32 -9.09 -3.79 -24.97
C GLN A 32 -10.24 -2.77 -24.96
N ASP A 33 -11.16 -2.84 -23.99
CA ASP A 33 -12.21 -1.84 -23.83
C ASP A 33 -11.66 -0.57 -23.19
N ARG A 34 -11.06 0.28 -24.03
CA ARG A 34 -10.49 1.56 -23.61
C ARG A 34 -11.51 2.50 -22.98
N ALA A 35 -12.78 2.41 -23.34
CA ALA A 35 -13.81 3.26 -22.78
C ALA A 35 -14.13 2.83 -21.33
N ALA A 36 -14.31 1.53 -21.10
CA ALA A 36 -14.50 0.99 -19.76
C ALA A 36 -13.29 1.26 -18.85
N ILE A 37 -12.07 0.96 -19.33
CA ILE A 37 -10.83 1.22 -18.61
C ILE A 37 -10.65 2.71 -18.29
N GLY A 38 -10.94 3.59 -19.25
CA GLY A 38 -10.88 5.04 -19.05
C GLY A 38 -11.88 5.55 -18.02
N ALA A 39 -13.12 5.04 -18.04
CA ALA A 39 -14.14 5.40 -17.05
C ALA A 39 -13.73 4.92 -15.64
N ALA A 40 -13.25 3.68 -15.53
CA ALA A 40 -12.80 3.07 -14.29
C ALA A 40 -11.60 3.81 -13.67
N ALA A 41 -10.58 4.13 -14.47
CA ALA A 41 -9.42 4.91 -14.02
C ALA A 41 -9.81 6.32 -13.56
N ASN A 42 -10.74 6.99 -14.29
CA ASN A 42 -11.23 8.31 -13.89
C ASN A 42 -12.01 8.27 -12.58
N ALA A 43 -12.89 7.28 -12.39
CA ALA A 43 -13.63 7.12 -11.14
C ALA A 43 -12.69 6.85 -9.96
N ALA A 44 -11.73 5.94 -10.13
CA ALA A 44 -10.73 5.65 -9.11
C ALA A 44 -9.87 6.88 -8.78
N ARG A 45 -9.43 7.65 -9.79
CA ARG A 45 -8.68 8.90 -9.57
C ARG A 45 -9.48 9.88 -8.70
N HIS A 46 -10.75 10.13 -9.03
CA HIS A 46 -11.59 11.04 -8.24
C HIS A 46 -11.78 10.56 -6.79
N ALA A 47 -11.97 9.25 -6.58
CA ALA A 47 -12.07 8.69 -5.23
C ALA A 47 -10.77 8.89 -4.43
N VAL A 48 -9.61 8.63 -5.05
CA VAL A 48 -8.30 8.85 -4.42
C VAL A 48 -8.10 10.33 -4.09
N GLU A 49 -8.44 11.24 -5.00
CA GLU A 49 -8.37 12.70 -4.76
C GLU A 49 -9.33 13.16 -3.65
N ALA A 50 -10.46 12.48 -3.48
CA ALA A 50 -11.40 12.71 -2.38
C ALA A 50 -10.93 12.10 -1.04
N GLY A 51 -9.77 11.45 -1.00
CA GLY A 51 -9.24 10.78 0.19
C GLY A 51 -9.95 9.47 0.53
N GLU A 52 -10.63 8.86 -0.44
CA GLU A 52 -11.33 7.58 -0.32
C GLU A 52 -10.44 6.41 -0.77
N CYS A 53 -10.76 5.21 -0.29
CA CYS A 53 -10.05 4.00 -0.68
C CYS A 53 -10.60 3.43 -1.99
N VAL A 54 -9.70 2.86 -2.79
CA VAL A 54 -10.04 2.15 -4.04
C VAL A 54 -9.46 0.75 -3.99
N VAL A 55 -10.18 -0.24 -4.53
CA VAL A 55 -9.66 -1.59 -4.75
C VAL A 55 -9.21 -1.73 -6.19
N LEU A 56 -7.98 -2.19 -6.37
CA LEU A 56 -7.28 -2.27 -7.64
C LEU A 56 -6.60 -3.63 -7.84
N PRO A 57 -6.59 -4.17 -9.08
CA PRO A 57 -5.93 -5.43 -9.38
C PRO A 57 -4.41 -5.29 -9.42
N THR A 58 -3.68 -6.34 -9.08
CA THR A 58 -2.22 -6.41 -9.32
C THR A 58 -1.84 -7.76 -9.92
N ASP A 59 -0.58 -7.94 -10.31
CA ASP A 59 -0.03 -9.24 -10.71
C ASP A 59 -0.02 -10.29 -9.58
N THR A 60 -0.15 -9.84 -8.32
CA THR A 60 -0.07 -10.72 -7.13
C THR A 60 -1.41 -11.07 -6.50
N VAL A 61 -2.12 -10.05 -6.01
CA VAL A 61 -3.39 -10.12 -5.30
C VAL A 61 -4.11 -8.79 -5.51
N TYR A 62 -5.41 -8.71 -5.27
CA TYR A 62 -6.07 -7.40 -5.22
C TYR A 62 -5.51 -6.55 -4.08
N GLY A 63 -5.40 -5.25 -4.32
CA GLY A 63 -4.95 -4.26 -3.34
C GLY A 63 -6.05 -3.28 -2.99
N ILE A 64 -6.13 -2.87 -1.72
CA ILE A 64 -6.81 -1.66 -1.29
C ILE A 64 -5.77 -0.53 -1.27
N GLY A 65 -6.06 0.55 -1.97
CA GLY A 65 -5.18 1.69 -2.18
C GLY A 65 -5.78 3.00 -1.70
N ALA A 66 -4.93 3.91 -1.26
CA ALA A 66 -5.24 5.28 -0.87
C ALA A 66 -4.10 6.22 -1.31
N ASP A 67 -4.35 7.53 -1.37
CA ASP A 67 -3.30 8.52 -1.61
C ASP A 67 -2.22 8.43 -0.51
N ALA A 68 -0.97 8.18 -0.92
CA ALA A 68 0.15 8.04 0.01
C ALA A 68 0.52 9.35 0.73
N TYR A 69 0.15 10.50 0.17
CA TYR A 69 0.43 11.82 0.76
C TYR A 69 -0.70 12.32 1.66
N ASN A 70 -1.85 11.64 1.68
CA ASN A 70 -2.98 11.99 2.53
C ASN A 70 -3.04 11.07 3.75
N ALA A 71 -2.57 11.58 4.90
CA ALA A 71 -2.54 10.84 6.16
C ALA A 71 -3.91 10.29 6.59
N GLU A 72 -5.00 11.01 6.29
CA GLU A 72 -6.35 10.57 6.62
C GLU A 72 -6.80 9.42 5.70
N ALA A 73 -6.46 9.49 4.40
CA ALA A 73 -6.74 8.41 3.46
C ALA A 73 -5.95 7.13 3.80
N VAL A 74 -4.68 7.27 4.22
CA VAL A 74 -3.90 6.14 4.74
C VAL A 74 -4.54 5.57 6.01
N GLN A 75 -5.00 6.40 6.93
CA GLN A 75 -5.69 5.93 8.13
C GLN A 75 -6.97 5.16 7.78
N ARG A 76 -7.78 5.65 6.84
CA ARG A 76 -8.97 4.93 6.33
C ARG A 76 -8.61 3.55 5.77
N LEU A 77 -7.51 3.45 5.02
CA LEU A 77 -7.01 2.16 4.51
C LEU A 77 -6.66 1.19 5.65
N LEU A 78 -5.96 1.68 6.69
CA LEU A 78 -5.60 0.87 7.85
C LEU A 78 -6.84 0.41 8.62
N ASP A 79 -7.79 1.32 8.84
CA ASP A 79 -9.05 1.06 9.54
C ASP A 79 -9.90 0.03 8.80
N ALA A 80 -10.04 0.16 7.48
CA ALA A 80 -10.77 -0.78 6.62
C ALA A 80 -10.24 -2.22 6.74
N LYS A 81 -8.92 -2.36 6.97
CA LYS A 81 -8.27 -3.66 7.15
C LYS A 81 -8.28 -4.16 8.59
N GLY A 82 -8.60 -3.31 9.57
CA GLY A 82 -8.38 -3.57 10.98
C GLY A 82 -6.89 -3.71 11.30
N ARG A 83 -6.06 -2.76 10.84
CA ARG A 83 -4.63 -2.67 11.16
C ARG A 83 -4.33 -1.46 12.02
N GLY A 84 -3.37 -1.62 12.94
CA GLY A 84 -2.71 -0.49 13.58
C GLY A 84 -1.71 0.19 12.65
N ARG A 85 -1.14 1.29 13.14
CA ARG A 85 -0.12 2.07 12.41
C ARG A 85 1.26 1.40 12.41
N ASP A 86 1.45 0.37 13.23
CA ASP A 86 2.63 -0.48 13.33
C ASP A 86 2.86 -1.38 12.10
N MET A 87 1.85 -1.53 11.23
CA MET A 87 1.93 -2.27 9.98
C MET A 87 1.77 -1.36 8.75
N PRO A 88 2.73 -0.46 8.47
CA PRO A 88 2.61 0.51 7.38
C PRO A 88 2.45 -0.18 6.01
N PRO A 89 1.56 0.32 5.14
CA PRO A 89 1.38 -0.24 3.80
C PRO A 89 2.57 0.10 2.89
N PRO A 90 2.94 -0.80 1.96
CA PRO A 90 3.81 -0.44 0.85
C PRO A 90 3.25 0.69 -0.01
N VAL A 91 4.15 1.41 -0.69
CA VAL A 91 3.83 2.40 -1.70
C VAL A 91 3.99 1.77 -3.08
N LEU A 92 2.92 1.78 -3.87
CA LEU A 92 3.00 1.42 -5.29
C LEU A 92 3.30 2.66 -6.12
N ILE A 93 4.16 2.49 -7.12
CA ILE A 93 4.55 3.52 -8.08
C ILE A 93 4.38 2.99 -9.50
N ALA A 94 4.05 3.86 -10.45
CA ALA A 94 3.80 3.46 -11.83
C ALA A 94 5.07 2.98 -12.56
N ASP A 95 6.21 3.60 -12.25
CA ASP A 95 7.45 3.45 -13.00
C ASP A 95 8.68 3.51 -12.06
N PRO A 96 9.74 2.71 -12.31
CA PRO A 96 10.91 2.64 -11.45
C PRO A 96 11.62 3.99 -11.21
N GLY A 97 11.50 4.94 -12.14
CA GLY A 97 12.11 6.27 -12.03
C GLY A 97 11.66 7.07 -10.80
N VAL A 98 10.48 6.76 -10.25
CA VAL A 98 9.93 7.41 -9.05
C VAL A 98 10.66 6.95 -7.77
N LEU A 99 11.34 5.80 -7.78
CA LEU A 99 12.01 5.24 -6.60
C LEU A 99 12.99 6.24 -5.95
N LYS A 100 13.79 6.94 -6.76
CA LYS A 100 14.79 7.91 -6.28
C LYS A 100 14.17 9.14 -5.61
N ALA A 101 12.89 9.44 -5.89
CA ALA A 101 12.18 10.52 -5.22
C ALA A 101 11.63 10.10 -3.85
N LEU A 102 11.44 8.80 -3.61
CA LEU A 102 10.88 8.25 -2.37
C LEU A 102 11.95 7.77 -1.39
N THR A 103 13.15 7.46 -1.88
CA THR A 103 14.19 6.76 -1.11
C THR A 103 15.52 7.49 -1.15
N SER A 104 16.36 7.22 -0.15
CA SER A 104 17.75 7.68 -0.07
C SER A 104 18.70 6.49 -0.12
N ASP A 105 19.87 6.67 -0.76
CA ASP A 105 20.99 5.74 -0.73
C ASP A 105 20.63 4.29 -1.13
N VAL A 106 19.89 4.11 -2.22
CA VAL A 106 19.49 2.78 -2.72
C VAL A 106 20.74 1.97 -3.14
N PRO A 107 21.05 0.84 -2.48
CA PRO A 107 22.23 0.03 -2.78
C PRO A 107 22.22 -0.54 -4.21
N GLU A 108 23.41 -0.84 -4.76
CA GLU A 108 23.55 -1.42 -6.10
C GLU A 108 22.81 -2.75 -6.26
N SER A 109 22.82 -3.58 -5.21
CA SER A 109 22.06 -4.83 -5.12
C SER A 109 20.55 -4.64 -5.29
N ALA A 110 19.97 -3.62 -4.62
CA ALA A 110 18.58 -3.25 -4.77
C ALA A 110 18.30 -2.76 -6.19
N GLN A 111 19.18 -1.90 -6.74
CA GLN A 111 19.09 -1.41 -8.12
C GLN A 111 19.11 -2.55 -9.15
N LYS A 112 19.97 -3.56 -8.94
CA LYS A 112 20.04 -4.76 -9.77
C LYS A 112 18.73 -5.53 -9.76
N LEU A 113 18.15 -5.80 -8.58
CA LEU A 113 16.87 -6.49 -8.49
C LEU A 113 15.74 -5.71 -9.15
N VAL A 114 15.60 -4.41 -8.87
CA VAL A 114 14.49 -3.64 -9.44
C VAL A 114 14.63 -3.43 -10.94
N THR A 115 15.84 -3.41 -11.48
CA THR A 115 16.05 -3.33 -12.94
C THR A 115 15.54 -4.58 -13.65
N GLU A 116 15.68 -5.73 -13.02
CA GLU A 116 15.40 -7.04 -13.63
C GLU A 116 13.99 -7.56 -13.31
N LEU A 117 13.46 -7.21 -12.13
CA LEU A 117 12.22 -7.78 -11.59
C LEU A 117 11.08 -6.77 -11.45
N TRP A 118 11.29 -5.49 -11.82
CA TRP A 118 10.20 -4.53 -11.98
C TRP A 118 9.90 -4.21 -13.44
N PRO A 119 8.60 -4.07 -13.80
CA PRO A 119 7.41 -4.27 -12.97
C PRO A 119 7.24 -5.74 -12.55
N GLY A 120 6.68 -6.00 -11.37
CA GLY A 120 6.44 -7.37 -10.91
C GLY A 120 6.28 -7.57 -9.41
N ALA A 121 6.39 -8.83 -8.99
CA ALA A 121 6.10 -9.30 -7.63
C ALA A 121 7.24 -9.08 -6.62
N LEU A 122 8.04 -8.02 -6.80
CA LEU A 122 9.10 -7.62 -5.88
C LEU A 122 8.69 -6.35 -5.11
N THR A 123 8.82 -6.37 -3.79
CA THR A 123 8.76 -5.18 -2.93
C THR A 123 10.12 -5.00 -2.26
N ILE A 124 10.69 -3.80 -2.34
CA ILE A 124 11.94 -3.48 -1.64
C ILE A 124 11.65 -2.50 -0.50
N ILE A 125 12.36 -2.64 0.62
CA ILE A 125 12.35 -1.67 1.72
C ILE A 125 13.69 -0.93 1.68
N CYS A 126 13.61 0.39 1.64
CA CYS A 126 14.78 1.27 1.67
C CYS A 126 14.56 2.40 2.67
N THR A 127 15.64 3.12 2.99
CA THR A 127 15.56 4.35 3.76
C THR A 127 14.71 5.37 2.99
N ALA A 128 13.69 5.92 3.64
CA ALA A 128 12.86 6.95 3.04
C ALA A 128 13.65 8.25 2.87
N HIS A 129 13.37 8.97 1.79
CA HIS A 129 13.97 10.28 1.59
C HIS A 129 13.54 11.25 2.70
N SER A 130 14.45 12.07 3.24
CA SER A 130 14.17 12.97 4.37
C SER A 130 13.10 14.03 4.08
N SER A 131 12.90 14.36 2.80
CA SER A 131 11.84 15.27 2.36
C SER A 131 10.49 14.59 2.17
N LEU A 132 10.39 13.27 2.31
CA LEU A 132 9.14 12.55 2.14
C LEU A 132 8.13 13.01 3.21
N ARG A 133 6.92 13.34 2.76
CA ARG A 133 5.82 13.84 3.61
C ARG A 133 4.70 12.82 3.78
N MET A 134 4.92 11.59 3.33
CA MET A 134 3.94 10.51 3.43
C MET A 134 3.84 10.05 4.89
N ASP A 135 2.64 10.11 5.45
CA ASP A 135 2.36 9.53 6.75
C ASP A 135 1.75 8.14 6.57
N LEU A 136 2.62 7.14 6.44
CA LEU A 136 2.26 5.75 6.18
C LEU A 136 2.01 4.94 7.47
N GLY A 137 2.14 5.57 8.64
CA GLY A 137 2.21 4.88 9.93
C GLY A 137 3.62 4.86 10.52
N GLU A 138 3.91 3.90 11.39
CA GLU A 138 5.18 3.76 12.09
C GLU A 138 6.25 3.11 11.19
N THR A 139 6.72 3.87 10.19
CA THR A 139 7.69 3.36 9.21
C THR A 139 9.13 3.30 9.70
N ARG A 140 9.43 3.94 10.84
CA ARG A 140 10.78 4.07 11.41
C ARG A 140 11.81 4.61 10.41
N GLY A 141 11.39 5.53 9.54
CA GLY A 141 12.26 6.18 8.55
C GLY A 141 12.51 5.34 7.28
N THR A 142 11.76 4.26 7.08
CA THR A 142 11.84 3.39 5.91
C THR A 142 10.63 3.55 5.01
N VAL A 143 10.68 3.03 3.79
CA VAL A 143 9.53 2.91 2.89
C VAL A 143 9.64 1.63 2.09
N ALA A 144 8.55 0.85 2.06
CA ALA A 144 8.41 -0.30 1.18
C ALA A 144 7.85 0.17 -0.16
N VAL A 145 8.52 -0.13 -1.28
CA VAL A 145 8.16 0.35 -2.62
C VAL A 145 8.02 -0.81 -3.59
N ARG A 146 7.08 -0.71 -4.54
CA ARG A 146 6.92 -1.67 -5.64
C ARG A 146 6.36 -1.02 -6.90
N VAL A 147 6.81 -1.50 -8.06
CA VAL A 147 6.13 -1.27 -9.35
C VAL A 147 5.32 -2.54 -9.68
N PRO A 148 3.98 -2.52 -9.61
CA PRO A 148 3.16 -3.69 -9.92
C PRO A 148 3.12 -3.94 -11.44
N ASP A 149 3.03 -5.21 -11.86
CA ASP A 149 2.89 -5.60 -13.27
C ASP A 149 1.42 -5.78 -13.67
N HIS A 150 0.65 -4.71 -13.52
CA HIS A 150 -0.74 -4.68 -13.97
C HIS A 150 -1.01 -3.37 -14.74
N PRO A 151 -1.38 -3.44 -16.04
CA PRO A 151 -1.53 -2.25 -16.89
C PRO A 151 -2.49 -1.20 -16.32
N LEU A 152 -3.71 -1.60 -15.90
CA LEU A 152 -4.70 -0.70 -15.32
C LEU A 152 -4.18 0.03 -14.06
N THR A 153 -3.52 -0.71 -13.16
CA THR A 153 -2.96 -0.14 -11.93
C THR A 153 -1.81 0.80 -12.20
N ARG A 154 -0.90 0.45 -13.12
CA ARG A 154 0.18 1.38 -13.50
C ARG A 154 -0.39 2.64 -14.14
N GLU A 155 -1.44 2.52 -14.96
CA GLU A 155 -2.12 3.68 -15.54
C GLU A 155 -2.75 4.58 -14.46
N LEU A 156 -3.47 4.00 -13.50
CA LEU A 156 -4.01 4.74 -12.37
C LEU A 156 -2.90 5.45 -11.56
N LEU A 157 -1.78 4.78 -11.30
CA LEU A 157 -0.63 5.34 -10.57
C LEU A 157 0.06 6.48 -11.35
N ARG A 158 -0.02 6.52 -12.69
CA ARG A 158 0.49 7.68 -13.47
C ARG A 158 -0.39 8.90 -13.31
N GLN A 159 -1.68 8.70 -13.10
CA GLN A 159 -2.65 9.79 -12.97
C GLN A 159 -2.76 10.30 -11.53
N THR A 160 -2.69 9.41 -10.55
CA THR A 160 -2.82 9.73 -9.11
C THR A 160 -1.48 10.03 -8.43
N GLY A 161 -0.39 9.45 -8.96
CA GLY A 161 0.90 9.43 -8.28
C GLY A 161 1.05 8.19 -7.37
N PRO A 162 2.08 8.17 -6.51
CA PRO A 162 2.31 7.09 -5.56
C PRO A 162 1.10 6.86 -4.64
N MET A 163 0.69 5.61 -4.49
CA MET A 163 -0.41 5.22 -3.60
C MET A 163 0.07 4.29 -2.51
N ALA A 164 -0.43 4.47 -1.29
CA ALA A 164 -0.29 3.50 -0.22
C ALA A 164 -1.23 2.33 -0.53
N VAL A 165 -0.70 1.11 -0.67
CA VAL A 165 -1.49 -0.06 -1.06
C VAL A 165 -1.13 -1.26 -0.20
N SER A 166 -2.15 -1.94 0.31
CA SER A 166 -2.04 -3.24 0.97
C SER A 166 -2.98 -4.24 0.31
N SER A 167 -2.84 -5.54 0.59
CA SER A 167 -3.75 -6.55 0.04
C SER A 167 -5.21 -6.25 0.43
N ALA A 168 -6.16 -6.51 -0.45
CA ALA A 168 -7.58 -6.16 -0.28
C ALA A 168 -8.33 -7.16 0.61
N ASN A 169 -7.84 -7.36 1.84
CA ASN A 169 -8.37 -8.28 2.83
C ASN A 169 -8.29 -7.69 4.24
N ARG A 170 -9.16 -8.14 5.13
CA ARG A 170 -9.04 -7.86 6.56
C ARG A 170 -7.86 -8.61 7.16
N THR A 171 -7.23 -8.06 8.18
CA THR A 171 -6.09 -8.70 8.85
C THR A 171 -6.44 -10.12 9.32
N GLY A 172 -5.53 -11.06 9.06
CA GLY A 172 -5.72 -12.49 9.39
C GLY A 172 -6.61 -13.28 8.42
N ARG A 173 -7.25 -12.63 7.44
CA ARG A 173 -8.02 -13.32 6.38
C ARG A 173 -7.15 -13.60 5.15
N PRO A 174 -7.53 -14.57 4.29
CA PRO A 174 -6.87 -14.77 2.99
C PRO A 174 -6.87 -13.50 2.14
N SER A 175 -5.79 -13.30 1.37
CA SER A 175 -5.72 -12.22 0.38
C SER A 175 -6.80 -12.41 -0.69
N ALA A 176 -7.42 -11.31 -1.12
CA ALA A 176 -8.37 -11.32 -2.22
C ALA A 176 -7.65 -11.60 -3.56
N VAL A 177 -8.16 -12.59 -4.30
CA VAL A 177 -7.67 -12.94 -5.64
C VAL A 177 -8.70 -12.63 -6.73
N SER A 178 -9.91 -12.23 -6.34
CA SER A 178 -10.94 -11.65 -7.20
C SER A 178 -11.47 -10.34 -6.62
N CYS A 179 -12.19 -9.58 -7.45
CA CYS A 179 -12.91 -8.40 -6.97
C CYS A 179 -14.02 -8.76 -5.99
N ASP A 180 -14.67 -9.91 -6.18
CA ASP A 180 -15.73 -10.39 -5.28
C ASP A 180 -15.17 -10.70 -3.89
N ASP A 181 -14.00 -11.34 -3.78
CA ASP A 181 -13.31 -11.56 -2.50
C ASP A 181 -13.04 -10.24 -1.75
N ALA A 182 -12.67 -9.19 -2.50
CA ALA A 182 -12.37 -7.88 -1.93
C ALA A 182 -13.64 -7.17 -1.46
N ILE A 183 -14.75 -7.29 -2.21
CA ILE A 183 -16.06 -6.76 -1.84
C ILE A 183 -16.54 -7.43 -0.55
N ASP A 184 -16.49 -8.76 -0.48
CA ASP A 184 -16.92 -9.53 0.70
C ASP A 184 -16.17 -9.12 1.98
N GLN A 185 -14.91 -8.71 1.84
CA GLN A 185 -14.08 -8.31 2.97
C GLN A 185 -14.19 -6.84 3.34
N LEU A 186 -14.32 -5.95 2.36
CA LEU A 186 -14.16 -4.50 2.56
C LEU A 186 -15.48 -3.73 2.39
N GLY A 187 -16.40 -4.19 1.55
CA GLY A 187 -17.69 -3.56 1.26
C GLY A 187 -17.63 -2.03 1.18
N ASP A 188 -18.53 -1.37 1.89
CA ASP A 188 -18.66 0.09 1.92
C ASP A 188 -17.48 0.88 2.51
N SER A 189 -16.38 0.21 2.93
CA SER A 189 -15.15 0.93 3.33
C SER A 189 -14.33 1.40 2.12
N VAL A 190 -14.70 0.98 0.92
CA VAL A 190 -14.05 1.29 -0.35
C VAL A 190 -15.06 1.98 -1.25
N ALA A 191 -14.67 3.05 -1.92
CA ALA A 191 -15.57 3.81 -2.81
C ALA A 191 -15.63 3.22 -4.22
N VAL A 192 -14.53 2.67 -4.72
CA VAL A 192 -14.40 2.16 -6.09
C VAL A 192 -13.70 0.80 -6.10
N TYR A 193 -14.28 -0.14 -6.82
CA TYR A 193 -13.73 -1.47 -7.10
C TYR A 193 -13.45 -1.62 -8.59
N LEU A 194 -12.18 -1.87 -8.94
CA LEU A 194 -11.75 -2.12 -10.30
C LEU A 194 -11.65 -3.62 -10.54
N ASP A 195 -12.61 -4.21 -11.24
CA ASP A 195 -12.70 -5.65 -11.44
C ASP A 195 -12.00 -6.11 -12.72
N ALA A 196 -10.81 -6.67 -12.59
CA ALA A 196 -10.06 -7.25 -13.71
C ALA A 196 -10.11 -8.78 -13.75
N GLY A 197 -11.11 -9.40 -13.09
CA GLY A 197 -11.23 -10.85 -12.99
C GLY A 197 -10.29 -11.47 -11.96
N GLU A 198 -10.06 -12.78 -12.07
CA GLU A 198 -9.18 -13.52 -11.15
C GLU A 198 -7.70 -13.24 -11.40
N VAL A 199 -6.93 -13.13 -10.31
CA VAL A 199 -5.47 -13.04 -10.38
C VAL A 199 -4.87 -14.40 -10.76
N SER A 200 -4.34 -14.49 -11.98
CA SER A 200 -3.82 -15.74 -12.54
C SER A 200 -2.31 -15.92 -12.38
N GLY A 201 -1.53 -14.84 -12.28
CA GLY A 201 -0.07 -14.87 -12.49
C GLY A 201 0.77 -15.48 -11.36
N THR A 202 0.30 -15.47 -10.11
CA THR A 202 1.11 -15.81 -8.93
C THR A 202 0.47 -16.84 -8.01
N SER A 203 -0.64 -17.46 -8.45
CA SER A 203 -1.45 -18.37 -7.63
C SER A 203 -1.87 -17.75 -6.29
N GLY A 204 -2.16 -16.43 -6.29
CA GLY A 204 -2.58 -15.68 -5.10
C GLY A 204 -1.48 -15.40 -4.07
N LYS A 205 -0.21 -15.66 -4.39
CA LYS A 205 0.91 -15.32 -3.51
C LYS A 205 1.19 -13.80 -3.53
N PRO A 206 1.43 -13.16 -2.38
CA PRO A 206 1.80 -11.74 -2.34
C PRO A 206 3.19 -11.52 -2.94
N SER A 207 3.61 -10.25 -3.11
CA SER A 207 4.98 -9.94 -3.50
C SER A 207 6.01 -10.43 -2.48
N THR A 208 7.18 -10.83 -2.95
CA THR A 208 8.34 -11.07 -2.09
C THR A 208 8.87 -9.73 -1.58
N MET A 209 9.15 -9.63 -0.29
CA MET A 209 9.60 -8.39 0.36
C MET A 209 11.03 -8.52 0.86
N ILE A 210 11.91 -7.61 0.41
CA ILE A 210 13.34 -7.61 0.73
C ILE A 210 13.72 -6.27 1.36
N ASP A 211 14.37 -6.33 2.52
CA ASP A 211 14.89 -5.17 3.24
C ASP A 211 16.36 -4.90 2.91
N PHE A 212 16.65 -3.68 2.48
CA PHE A 212 17.99 -3.18 2.16
C PHE A 212 18.50 -2.14 3.17
N THR A 213 17.78 -1.92 4.27
CA THR A 213 18.14 -0.89 5.28
C THR A 213 19.18 -1.38 6.29
N VAL A 214 19.27 -2.70 6.50
CA VAL A 214 20.21 -3.32 7.45
C VAL A 214 21.48 -3.80 6.76
N LYS A 215 21.34 -4.47 5.62
CA LYS A 215 22.46 -5.03 4.83
C LYS A 215 22.32 -4.65 3.37
N GLU A 216 23.43 -4.27 2.75
CA GLU A 216 23.46 -4.01 1.30
C GLU A 216 23.09 -5.27 0.51
N THR A 217 23.42 -6.48 0.96
CA THR A 217 23.06 -7.73 0.25
C THR A 217 21.56 -8.07 0.29
N GLY A 218 20.77 -7.35 1.09
CA GLY A 218 19.33 -7.57 1.24
C GLY A 218 18.97 -8.71 2.19
N GLN A 219 17.82 -8.58 2.85
CA GLN A 219 17.24 -9.60 3.72
C GLN A 219 15.78 -9.84 3.36
N ILE A 220 15.40 -11.07 3.01
CA ILE A 220 14.00 -11.41 2.71
C ILE A 220 13.21 -11.43 4.02
N LEU A 221 12.27 -10.49 4.16
CA LEU A 221 11.36 -10.43 5.32
C LEU A 221 10.06 -11.19 5.05
N ARG A 222 9.65 -11.31 3.78
CA ARG A 222 8.46 -12.06 3.40
C ARG A 222 8.68 -12.83 2.12
N ARG A 223 8.55 -14.15 2.16
CA ARG A 223 8.42 -14.99 0.96
C ARG A 223 7.10 -14.69 0.24
N GLY A 224 7.18 -14.54 -1.07
CA GLY A 224 6.05 -14.24 -1.93
C GLY A 224 6.10 -15.05 -3.22
N ALA A 225 5.67 -14.44 -4.32
CA ALA A 225 5.60 -15.08 -5.63
C ALA A 225 6.98 -15.31 -6.28
N LEU A 226 8.03 -14.62 -5.84
CA LEU A 226 9.39 -14.82 -6.37
C LEU A 226 10.11 -15.93 -5.61
N ASP A 227 10.60 -16.92 -6.37
CA ASP A 227 11.37 -18.04 -5.83
C ASP A 227 12.75 -17.60 -5.33
N LEU A 228 13.21 -18.22 -4.25
CA LEU A 228 14.52 -17.91 -3.65
C LEU A 228 15.68 -18.15 -4.63
N ASP A 229 15.59 -19.21 -5.44
CA ASP A 229 16.63 -19.54 -6.42
C ASP A 229 16.72 -18.49 -7.52
N LEU A 230 15.59 -17.89 -7.92
CA LEU A 230 15.58 -16.75 -8.85
C LEU A 230 16.29 -15.54 -8.22
N LEU A 231 15.97 -15.21 -6.97
CA LEU A 231 16.60 -14.08 -6.27
C LEU A 231 18.12 -14.27 -6.16
N ARG A 232 18.58 -15.49 -5.89
CA ARG A 232 20.00 -15.84 -5.77
C ARG A 232 20.78 -15.76 -7.08
N GLN A 233 20.13 -15.78 -8.25
CA GLN A 233 20.80 -15.50 -9.52
C GLN A 233 21.32 -14.06 -9.58
N TYR A 234 20.61 -13.13 -8.93
CA TYR A 234 20.98 -11.73 -8.89
C TYR A 234 21.78 -11.39 -7.63
N LEU A 235 21.41 -11.94 -6.47
CA LEU A 235 22.03 -11.71 -5.17
C LEU A 235 22.37 -13.05 -4.49
N PRO A 236 23.53 -13.66 -4.79
CA PRO A 236 23.90 -14.99 -4.28
C PRO A 236 23.89 -15.09 -2.75
N ASP A 237 24.26 -14.00 -2.07
CA ASP A 237 24.42 -13.93 -0.61
C ASP A 237 23.17 -13.37 0.10
N ILE A 238 22.00 -13.35 -0.57
CA ILE A 238 20.77 -12.86 0.06
C ILE A 238 20.34 -13.78 1.22
N GLU A 239 20.07 -13.15 2.36
CA GLU A 239 19.59 -13.84 3.56
C GLU A 239 18.07 -13.97 3.53
N ASP A 240 17.56 -15.08 4.06
CA ASP A 240 16.13 -15.31 4.19
C ASP A 240 15.72 -15.38 5.66
N LEU A 241 15.06 -14.33 6.13
CA LEU A 241 14.57 -14.19 7.49
C LEU A 241 13.07 -14.45 7.61
N SER A 242 12.39 -14.79 6.51
CA SER A 242 10.93 -14.96 6.49
C SER A 242 10.40 -16.12 7.35
N GLY A 243 11.30 -16.99 7.84
CA GLY A 243 11.00 -18.09 8.75
C GLY A 243 11.42 -17.85 10.21
N GLU A 244 12.08 -16.73 10.51
CA GLU A 244 12.37 -16.34 11.89
C GLU A 244 11.18 -15.53 12.44
N PRO A 245 10.80 -15.69 13.73
CA PRO A 245 9.82 -14.79 14.33
C PRO A 245 10.31 -13.35 14.14
N GLU A 246 9.41 -12.43 13.75
CA GLU A 246 9.77 -11.02 13.56
C GLU A 246 10.61 -10.58 14.76
N PRO A 247 11.86 -10.15 14.56
CA PRO A 247 12.66 -9.67 15.66
C PRO A 247 11.92 -8.45 16.23
N GLU A 248 11.50 -8.56 17.49
CA GLU A 248 11.21 -7.40 18.33
C GLU A 248 12.32 -6.38 18.06
N PRO A 249 11.98 -5.15 17.64
CA PRO A 249 12.97 -4.18 17.20
C PRO A 249 13.95 -3.93 18.34
N THR A 250 15.13 -4.53 18.22
CA THR A 250 16.15 -4.55 19.27
C THR A 250 16.98 -3.26 19.26
N TYR A 251 16.60 -2.30 18.41
CA TYR A 251 17.25 -1.01 18.30
C TYR A 251 16.50 0.02 19.13
N THR A 252 17.16 0.53 20.15
CA THR A 252 16.70 1.71 20.87
C THR A 252 16.70 2.93 19.93
N VAL A 253 15.76 3.86 20.15
CA VAL A 253 15.72 5.16 19.45
C VAL A 253 17.08 5.88 19.52
N GLU A 254 17.85 5.63 20.58
CA GLU A 254 19.17 6.18 20.80
C GLU A 254 20.24 5.58 19.87
N GLN A 255 20.20 4.26 19.61
CA GLN A 255 21.08 3.59 18.64
C GLN A 255 20.77 4.00 17.19
N LEU A 256 19.51 4.29 16.88
CA LEU A 256 19.10 4.81 15.58
C LEU A 256 19.55 6.27 15.38
N ARG A 257 19.43 7.11 16.42
CA ARG A 257 19.94 8.50 16.39
C ARG A 257 21.45 8.59 16.25
N ALA A 258 22.20 7.68 16.89
CA ALA A 258 23.66 7.65 16.81
C ALA A 258 24.19 7.40 15.38
N ARG A 259 23.47 6.62 14.55
CA ARG A 259 23.84 6.35 13.15
C ARG A 259 23.58 7.52 12.20
N HIS A 260 22.76 8.50 12.58
CA HIS A 260 22.38 9.64 11.73
C HIS A 260 23.06 10.97 12.08
N THR A 261 24.15 10.94 12.87
CA THR A 261 24.94 12.15 13.14
C THR A 261 25.86 12.51 11.96
N LEU A 262 25.28 12.98 10.85
CA LEU A 262 25.96 13.85 9.88
C LEU A 262 25.36 15.25 9.93
N GLN A 263 25.56 15.92 11.07
CA GLN A 263 26.23 17.24 11.18
C GLN A 263 25.92 17.82 12.58
N PRO A 264 26.93 18.34 13.30
CA PRO A 264 26.65 19.16 14.47
C PRO A 264 25.95 20.47 14.02
N PRO A 265 25.13 21.09 14.89
CA PRO A 265 24.53 22.38 14.58
C PRO A 265 25.64 23.39 14.28
N VAL A 266 25.50 24.11 13.15
CA VAL A 266 26.33 25.27 12.81
C VAL A 266 26.20 26.27 13.95
N LYS A 267 27.28 26.43 14.73
CA LYS A 267 27.47 27.61 15.56
C LYS A 267 28.04 28.69 14.66
N ASP A 268 27.20 29.61 14.21
CA ASP A 268 27.69 30.94 13.86
C ASP A 268 27.48 31.87 15.05
N GLY A 269 28.62 32.25 15.63
CA GLY A 269 28.73 33.25 16.67
C GLY A 269 28.73 34.67 16.09
N SER A 270 28.10 35.56 16.87
CA SER A 270 28.51 36.94 17.17
C SER A 270 29.28 37.77 16.11
N ALA A 271 28.68 38.89 15.69
CA ALA A 271 29.30 40.22 15.77
C ALA A 271 28.27 41.31 15.42
N GLY A 272 28.11 42.30 16.31
CA GLY A 272 27.25 43.48 16.14
C GLY A 272 26.71 43.99 17.46
#